data_AF-A0A9E5Y2I4-F1
#
_entry.id   AF-A0A9E5Y2I4-F1
#
_cell.length_a   1.000
_cell.length_b   1.000
_cell.length_c   1.000
_cell.angle_alpha   90.00
_cell.angle_beta   90.00
_cell.angle_gamma   90.00
#
_symmetry.space_group_name_H-M   'P 1'
#
loop_
_entity.id
_entity.type
_entity.pdbx_description
1 polymer ?
#
loop_
_entity_poly.entity_id
_entity_poly.type
_entity_poly.pdbx_seq_one_letter_code
_entity_poly.pdbx_strand_id
1 'polypeptide(L)' 'MAPSQKDTNLLKFKKEELALKVTKEIMVKFIEIGRVTPSSFQETFRSVHSEVKKGLSLND' A
#
# COMPACT_ATOMS: atom_id res chain seq x y z
N MET A 1 1.33 11.27 -28.10
CA MET A 1 2.64 10.69 -27.72
C MET A 1 2.41 9.77 -26.55
N ALA A 2 2.71 8.47 -26.68
CA ALA A 2 2.68 7.58 -25.53
C ALA A 2 3.78 7.98 -24.54
N PRO A 3 3.55 7.89 -23.21
CA PRO A 3 4.59 8.14 -22.22
C PRO A 3 5.78 7.19 -22.43
N SER A 4 6.99 7.65 -22.13
CA SER A 4 8.17 6.80 -22.31
C SER A 4 8.13 5.63 -21.31
N GLN A 5 8.82 4.54 -21.63
CA GLN A 5 8.98 3.39 -20.74
C GLN A 5 9.55 3.81 -19.37
N LYS A 6 10.38 4.86 -19.32
CA LYS A 6 10.97 5.41 -18.10
C LYS A 6 9.93 6.13 -17.23
N ASP A 7 9.01 6.87 -17.85
CA ASP A 7 7.94 7.60 -17.16
C ASP A 7 6.94 6.61 -16.54
N THR A 8 6.64 5.54 -17.27
CA THR A 8 5.74 4.47 -16.81
C THR A 8 6.32 3.74 -15.60
N ASN A 9 7.62 3.42 -15.62
CA ASN A 9 8.29 2.78 -14.50
C ASN A 9 8.39 3.68 -13.27
N LEU A 10 8.65 4.97 -13.46
CA LEU A 10 8.69 5.94 -12.37
C LEU A 10 7.32 6.12 -11.72
N LEU A 11 6.25 6.18 -12.51
CA LEU A 11 4.89 6.28 -12.00
C LEU A 11 4.53 5.02 -11.20
N LYS A 12 4.88 3.83 -11.71
CA LYS A 12 4.66 2.57 -11.01
C LYS A 12 5.40 2.52 -9.67
N PHE A 13 6.66 2.97 -9.64
CA PHE A 13 7.44 3.05 -8.39
C PHE A 13 6.78 3.99 -7.37
N LYS A 14 6.36 5.18 -7.79
CA LYS A 14 5.69 6.16 -6.91
C LYS A 14 4.38 5.61 -6.33
N LYS A 15 3.61 4.86 -7.12
CA LYS A 15 2.37 4.22 -6.66
C LYS A 15 2.64 3.13 -5.61
N GLU A 16 3.64 2.29 -5.82
CA GLU A 16 4.03 1.27 -4.82
C GLU A 16 4.56 1.91 -3.53
N GLU A 17 5.37 2.97 -3.64
CA GLU A 17 5.85 3.72 -2.48
C GLU A 17 4.70 4.34 -1.69
N LEU A 18 3.72 4.94 -2.38
CA LEU A 18 2.52 5.48 -1.76
C LEU A 18 1.71 4.39 -1.06
N ALA A 19 1.52 3.24 -1.71
CA ALA A 19 0.80 2.11 -1.15
C ALA A 19 1.43 1.63 0.17
N LEU A 20 2.76 1.53 0.21
CA LEU A 20 3.50 1.13 1.40
C LEU A 20 3.39 2.16 2.52
N LYS A 21 3.49 3.46 2.21
CA LYS A 21 3.34 4.55 3.21
C LYS A 21 1.95 4.52 3.85
N VAL A 22 0.90 4.44 3.03
CA VAL A 22 -0.49 4.40 3.52
C VAL A 22 -0.74 3.14 4.36
N THR A 23 -0.27 1.98 3.88
CA THR A 23 -0.39 0.71 4.61
C THR A 23 0.30 0.80 5.98
N LYS A 24 1.52 1.37 6.04
CA LYS A 24 2.25 1.56 7.29
C LYS A 24 1.44 2.39 8.30
N GLU A 25 0.88 3.52 7.90
CA GLU A 25 0.10 4.38 8.81
C GLU A 25 -1.16 3.67 9.35
N ILE A 26 -1.87 2.92 8.50
CA ILE A 26 -3.03 2.11 8.93
C ILE A 26 -2.60 1.03 9.94
N MET A 27 -1.48 0.34 9.65
CA MET A 27 -0.96 -0.71 10.52
C MET A 27 -0.50 -0.18 11.87
N VAL A 28 0.22 0.95 11.89
CA VAL A 28 0.58 1.64 13.14
C VAL A 28 -0.69 1.96 13.93
N LYS A 29 -1.72 2.50 13.26
CA LYS A 29 -2.98 2.81 13.92
C LYS A 29 -3.65 1.59 14.54
N PHE A 30 -3.69 0.46 13.83
CA PHE A 30 -4.26 -0.78 14.35
C PHE A 30 -3.50 -1.34 15.56
N ILE A 31 -2.17 -1.19 15.58
CA ILE A 31 -1.34 -1.59 16.73
C ILE A 31 -1.60 -0.66 17.93
N GLU A 32 -1.65 0.65 17.72
CA GLU A 32 -1.94 1.65 18.77
C GLU A 32 -3.26 1.37 19.50
N ILE A 33 -4.30 0.94 18.77
CA ILE A 33 -5.62 0.63 19.32
C ILE A 33 -5.80 -0.84 19.72
N GLY A 34 -4.72 -1.64 19.70
CA GLY A 34 -4.72 -3.04 20.14
C GLY A 34 -5.47 -4.02 19.23
N ARG A 35 -5.65 -3.70 17.94
CA ARG A 35 -6.33 -4.56 16.94
C ARG A 35 -5.39 -5.51 16.22
N VAL A 36 -4.08 -5.27 16.28
CA VAL A 36 -3.06 -6.14 15.68
C VAL A 36 -2.03 -6.53 16.73
N THR A 37 -1.65 -7.79 16.72
CA THR A 37 -0.60 -8.37 17.56
C THR A 37 0.57 -8.84 16.68
N PRO A 38 1.74 -9.17 17.24
CA PRO A 38 2.85 -9.71 16.45
C PRO A 38 2.48 -10.98 15.67
N SER A 39 1.63 -11.85 16.24
CA SER A 39 1.19 -13.08 15.57
C SER A 39 0.19 -12.84 14.43
N SER A 40 -0.65 -11.80 14.53
CA SER A 40 -1.61 -11.44 13.46
C SER A 40 -1.06 -10.46 12.43
N PHE A 41 0.09 -9.82 12.70
CA PHE A 41 0.67 -8.76 11.86
C PHE A 41 0.78 -9.13 10.39
N GLN A 42 1.35 -10.31 10.10
CA GLN A 42 1.63 -10.72 8.73
C GLN A 42 0.35 -10.82 7.88
N GLU A 43 -0.69 -11.44 8.41
CA GLU A 43 -1.96 -11.60 7.70
C GLU A 43 -2.66 -10.24 7.52
N THR A 44 -2.75 -9.46 8.60
CA THR A 44 -3.40 -8.14 8.54
C THR A 44 -2.67 -7.19 7.59
N PHE A 45 -1.33 -7.17 7.60
CA PHE A 45 -0.54 -6.36 6.68
C PHE A 45 -0.83 -6.73 5.23
N ARG A 46 -0.85 -8.02 4.89
CA ARG A 46 -1.16 -8.48 3.52
C ARG A 46 -2.56 -8.05 3.09
N SER A 47 -3.55 -8.18 3.97
CA SER A 47 -4.92 -7.76 3.70
C SER A 47 -5.02 -6.25 3.44
N VAL A 48 -4.50 -5.43 4.36
CA VAL A 48 -4.53 -3.97 4.24
C VAL A 48 -3.77 -3.50 3.00
N HIS A 49 -2.56 -4.00 2.77
CA HIS A 49 -1.74 -3.61 1.62
C HIS A 49 -2.43 -3.97 0.30
N SER A 50 -3.09 -5.13 0.22
CA SER A 50 -3.85 -5.52 -0.97
C SER A 50 -5.00 -4.55 -1.26
N GLU A 51 -5.78 -4.17 -0.24
CA GLU A 51 -6.89 -3.23 -0.40
C GLU A 51 -6.42 -1.82 -0.78
N VAL A 52 -5.31 -1.34 -0.18
CA VAL A 52 -4.70 -0.06 -0.56
C VAL A 52 -4.25 -0.07 -2.01
N LYS A 53 -3.57 -1.14 -2.46
CA LYS A 53 -3.14 -1.28 -3.86
C LYS A 53 -4.31 -1.31 -4.82
N LYS A 54 -5.39 -2.01 -4.49
CA LYS A 54 -6.63 -2.01 -5.28
C LYS A 54 -7.21 -0.60 -5.39
N GLY A 55 -7.33 0.12 -4.28
CA GLY A 55 -7.82 1.51 -4.26
C GLY A 55 -7.01 2.46 -5.16
N LEU A 56 -5.69 2.28 -5.21
CA LEU A 56 -4.81 3.08 -6.08
C LEU A 56 -4.92 2.72 -7.58
N SER A 57 -5.36 1.49 -7.90
CA SER A 57 -5.59 1.04 -9.28
C SER A 57 -6.99 1.36 -9.82
N LEU A 58 -7.97 1.68 -8.95
CA LEU A 58 -9.33 2.07 -9.36
C LEU A 58 -9.43 3.49 -9.95
N ASN A 59 -8.31 4.23 -9.96
CA ASN A 59 -8.22 5.59 -10.49
C ASN A 59 -7.44 5.67 -11.82
N ASP A 60 -7.15 4.52 -12.45
CA ASP A 60 -6.49 4.41 -13.76
C ASP A 60 -7.49 4.23 -14.91
#